data_AF-A0A934PS11-F1
#
_entry.id   AF-A0A934PS11-F1
#
_cell.length_a   1.000
_cell.length_b   1.000
_cell.length_c   1.000
_cell.angle_alpha   90.00
_cell.angle_beta   90.00
_cell.angle_gamma   90.00
#
_symmetry.space_group_name_H-M   'P 1'
#
loop_
_entity.id
_entity.type
_entity.pdbx_description
1 polymer ?
#
loop_
_entity_poly.entity_id
_entity_poly.type
_entity_poly.pdbx_seq_one_letter_code
_entity_poly.pdbx_strand_id
1 'polypeptide(L)'
;MKKILLSCSFLLLAMFAFADTISVNNFVIKENPFAKDEIAVVATDTANNILENVNGIFTFSMNGFAEELTFDKGTAFYRHKLDKSTFLYARHQNDSGTHSVLYYIYRHDGKLSPVKISWLVLVIIPVALVLLAYLFKRFIIIALIIFCIFLYFNYHNGLSIPTFFQSIIDGLRGVFT
;
A
#
# COMPACT_ATOMS: atom_id res chain seq x y z
N MET A 1 8.87 -65.05 19.67
CA MET A 1 8.80 -64.44 18.33
C MET A 1 7.61 -63.49 18.16
N LYS A 2 6.35 -63.90 18.44
CA LYS A 2 5.17 -63.00 18.34
C LYS A 2 5.27 -61.69 19.15
N LYS A 3 5.81 -61.72 20.37
CA LYS A 3 5.98 -60.53 21.23
C LYS A 3 7.02 -59.52 20.68
N ILE A 4 8.05 -60.01 20.00
CA ILE A 4 9.10 -59.18 19.37
C ILE A 4 8.53 -58.53 18.11
N LEU A 5 7.78 -59.28 17.30
CA LEU A 5 7.09 -58.77 16.12
C LEU A 5 6.11 -57.64 16.47
N LEU A 6 5.37 -57.80 17.58
CA LEU A 6 4.38 -56.83 18.05
C LEU A 6 5.06 -55.55 18.61
N SER A 7 6.21 -55.70 19.26
CA SER A 7 7.03 -54.57 19.72
C SER A 7 7.65 -53.78 18.55
N CYS A 8 8.13 -54.45 17.50
CA CYS A 8 8.62 -53.78 16.30
C CYS A 8 7.50 -53.04 15.55
N SER A 9 6.29 -53.61 15.51
CA SER A 9 5.13 -52.94 14.90
C SER A 9 4.75 -51.67 15.63
N PHE A 10 4.89 -51.60 16.97
CA PHE A 10 4.58 -50.40 17.74
C PHE A 10 5.62 -49.29 17.55
N LEU A 11 6.90 -49.66 17.34
CA LEU A 11 7.99 -48.73 17.01
C LEU A 11 7.84 -48.11 15.61
N LEU A 12 7.30 -48.85 14.64
CA LEU A 12 7.01 -48.34 13.29
C LEU A 12 5.89 -47.29 13.27
N LEU A 13 4.92 -47.36 14.20
CA LEU A 13 3.88 -46.33 14.33
C LEU A 13 4.40 -45.02 14.96
N ALA A 14 5.48 -45.06 15.74
CA ALA A 14 6.05 -43.89 16.39
C ALA A 14 6.88 -42.99 15.45
N MET A 15 7.13 -43.40 14.20
CA MET A 15 7.96 -42.64 13.26
C MET A 15 7.23 -41.47 12.57
N PHE A 16 5.92 -41.33 12.79
CA PHE A 16 5.11 -40.24 12.23
C PHE A 16 4.87 -39.13 13.24
N ALA A 17 5.94 -38.53 13.76
CA ALA A 17 5.85 -37.26 14.46
C ALA A 17 6.00 -36.13 13.43
N PHE A 18 4.89 -35.54 13.00
CA PHE A 18 4.93 -34.28 12.26
C PHE A 18 5.12 -33.15 13.29
N ALA A 19 6.21 -32.40 13.16
CA ALA A 19 6.34 -31.14 13.88
C ALA A 19 5.44 -30.12 13.19
N ASP A 20 4.39 -29.65 13.88
CA ASP A 20 3.59 -28.53 13.40
C ASP A 20 4.48 -27.27 13.40
N THR A 21 4.89 -26.86 12.21
CA THR A 21 5.62 -25.61 12.02
C THR A 21 4.64 -24.45 12.11
N ILE A 22 4.59 -23.80 13.28
CA ILE A 22 3.84 -22.56 13.47
C ILE A 22 4.48 -21.49 12.59
N SER A 23 3.75 -21.01 11.58
CA SER A 23 4.22 -20.02 10.60
C SER A 23 3.29 -18.81 10.55
N VAL A 24 3.88 -17.61 10.45
CA VAL A 24 3.12 -16.35 10.35
C VAL A 24 2.94 -15.98 8.88
N ASN A 25 1.88 -16.49 8.25
CA ASN A 25 1.68 -16.31 6.81
C ASN A 25 0.85 -15.06 6.46
N ASN A 26 0.11 -14.54 7.42
CA ASN A 26 -0.58 -13.26 7.27
C ASN A 26 -0.57 -12.53 8.61
N PHE A 27 -0.42 -11.22 8.54
CA PHE A 27 -0.34 -10.37 9.71
C PHE A 27 -0.80 -8.95 9.40
N VAL A 28 -1.21 -8.25 10.45
CA VAL A 28 -1.69 -6.87 10.40
C VAL A 28 -0.99 -6.03 11.45
N ILE A 29 -0.93 -4.72 11.21
CA ILE A 29 -0.39 -3.75 12.16
C ILE A 29 -1.56 -3.06 12.85
N LYS A 30 -1.55 -3.03 14.19
CA LYS A 30 -2.57 -2.39 15.02
C LYS A 30 -1.93 -1.43 16.03
N GLU A 31 -2.75 -0.55 16.60
CA GLU A 31 -2.35 0.28 17.74
C GLU A 31 -1.96 -0.61 18.93
N ASN A 32 -0.93 -0.23 19.69
CA ASN A 32 -0.63 -0.89 20.96
C ASN A 32 -1.52 -0.31 22.07
N PRO A 33 -2.45 -1.09 22.67
CA PRO A 33 -3.32 -0.58 23.73
C PRO A 33 -2.59 -0.40 25.07
N PHE A 34 -1.38 -0.94 25.22
CA PHE A 34 -0.63 -0.98 26.48
C PHE A 34 0.52 0.04 26.55
N ALA A 35 0.95 0.59 25.42
CA ALA A 35 2.05 1.55 25.37
C ALA A 35 1.82 2.65 24.34
N LYS A 36 2.27 3.86 24.67
CA LYS A 36 2.23 5.02 23.77
C LYS A 36 3.34 4.93 22.76
N ASP A 37 3.10 5.47 21.56
CA ASP A 37 4.06 5.56 20.47
C ASP A 37 4.64 4.21 20.01
N GLU A 38 3.95 3.10 20.32
CA GLU A 38 4.28 1.74 19.89
C GLU A 38 3.10 1.11 19.12
N ILE A 39 3.40 0.07 18.34
CA ILE A 39 2.40 -0.67 17.56
C ILE A 39 2.44 -2.16 17.91
N ALA A 40 1.36 -2.86 17.60
CA ALA A 40 1.27 -4.30 17.69
C ALA A 40 1.30 -4.92 16.29
N VAL A 41 2.05 -6.01 16.14
CA VAL A 41 1.98 -6.92 15.00
C VAL A 41 1.12 -8.10 15.40
N VAL A 42 0.06 -8.34 14.63
CA VAL A 42 -0.93 -9.38 14.95
C VAL A 42 -0.96 -10.39 13.81
N ALA A 43 -0.66 -11.65 14.11
CA ALA A 43 -0.79 -12.76 13.19
C ALA A 43 -2.27 -13.08 12.98
N THR A 44 -2.70 -13.18 11.73
CA THR A 44 -4.13 -13.33 11.38
C THR A 44 -4.35 -14.32 10.25
N ASP A 45 -5.54 -14.91 10.20
CA ASP A 45 -6.00 -15.66 9.02
C ASP A 45 -6.39 -14.71 7.86
N THR A 46 -6.89 -15.25 6.75
CA THR A 46 -7.35 -14.48 5.58
C THR A 46 -8.61 -13.65 5.85
N ALA A 47 -9.38 -13.98 6.89
CA ALA A 47 -10.54 -13.23 7.35
C ALA A 47 -10.20 -12.18 8.43
N ASN A 48 -8.91 -11.99 8.73
CA ASN A 48 -8.36 -11.10 9.77
C ASN A 48 -8.70 -11.52 11.21
N ASN A 49 -9.06 -12.79 11.45
CA ASN A 49 -9.16 -13.33 12.81
C ASN A 49 -7.75 -13.61 13.35
N ILE A 50 -7.56 -13.37 14.65
CA ILE A 50 -6.25 -13.57 15.31
C ILE A 50 -5.93 -15.06 15.37
N LEU A 51 -4.69 -15.41 15.03
CA LEU A 51 -4.17 -16.77 15.17
C LEU A 51 -3.54 -16.95 16.56
N GLU A 52 -4.37 -17.30 17.56
CA GLU A 52 -3.93 -17.45 18.96
C GLU A 52 -2.93 -18.60 19.19
N ASN A 53 -2.83 -19.53 18.24
CA ASN A 53 -1.84 -20.60 18.29
C ASN A 53 -0.40 -20.11 17.97
N VAL A 54 -0.23 -18.91 17.43
CA VAL A 54 1.08 -18.34 17.09
C VAL A 54 1.79 -17.85 18.36
N ASN A 55 2.83 -18.56 18.77
CA ASN A 55 3.65 -18.26 19.94
C ASN A 55 5.13 -18.49 19.62
N GLY A 56 6.01 -17.61 20.10
CA GLY A 56 7.45 -17.72 19.90
C GLY A 56 8.11 -16.44 19.39
N ILE A 57 9.38 -16.53 18.98
CA ILE A 57 10.14 -15.39 18.46
C ILE A 57 10.22 -15.52 16.95
N PHE A 58 9.81 -14.47 16.24
CA PHE A 58 9.82 -14.40 14.78
C PHE A 58 10.60 -13.17 14.33
N THR A 59 11.47 -13.33 13.34
CA THR A 59 12.21 -12.21 12.77
C THR A 59 11.36 -11.53 11.70
N PHE A 60 11.23 -10.21 11.83
CA PHE A 60 10.60 -9.32 10.86
C PHE A 60 11.63 -8.33 10.33
N SER A 61 11.41 -7.84 9.11
CA SER A 61 12.09 -6.66 8.59
C SER A 61 11.14 -5.47 8.68
N MET A 62 11.47 -4.49 9.52
CA MET A 62 10.73 -3.25 9.71
C MET A 62 11.49 -2.11 9.03
N ASN A 63 10.95 -1.58 7.92
CA ASN A 63 11.61 -0.56 7.10
C ASN A 63 13.06 -0.93 6.69
N GLY A 64 13.32 -2.23 6.50
CA GLY A 64 14.65 -2.74 6.12
C GLY A 64 15.54 -3.17 7.30
N PHE A 65 15.15 -2.89 8.54
CA PHE A 65 15.89 -3.34 9.73
C PHE A 65 15.34 -4.67 10.23
N ALA A 66 16.22 -5.63 10.56
CA ALA A 66 15.82 -6.89 11.15
C ALA A 66 15.44 -6.69 12.63
N GLU A 67 14.28 -7.19 13.02
CA GLU A 67 13.66 -7.01 14.32
C GLU A 67 13.10 -8.35 14.80
N GLU A 68 13.46 -8.76 16.01
CA GLU A 68 12.92 -9.97 16.62
C GLU A 68 11.67 -9.62 17.42
N LEU A 69 10.55 -10.23 17.04
CA LEU A 69 9.25 -10.01 17.67
C LEU A 69 8.82 -11.26 18.44
N THR A 70 8.57 -11.09 19.74
CA THR A 70 8.00 -12.15 20.58
C THR A 70 6.48 -12.14 20.48
N PHE A 71 5.93 -13.15 19.82
CA PHE A 71 4.50 -13.39 19.73
C PHE A 71 4.01 -14.18 20.95
N ASP A 72 2.97 -13.64 21.59
CA ASP A 72 2.14 -14.32 22.59
C ASP A 72 0.69 -14.27 22.11
N LYS A 73 0.08 -15.44 21.94
CA LYS A 73 -1.29 -15.63 21.42
C LYS A 73 -1.57 -14.83 20.15
N GLY A 74 -0.65 -14.89 19.20
CA GLY A 74 -0.79 -14.22 17.90
C GLY A 74 -0.51 -12.72 17.93
N THR A 75 -0.07 -12.13 19.04
CA THR A 75 0.27 -10.70 19.13
C THR A 75 1.71 -10.50 19.58
N ALA A 76 2.45 -9.65 18.87
CA ALA A 76 3.76 -9.16 19.28
C ALA A 76 3.77 -7.63 19.31
N PHE A 77 4.60 -7.05 20.17
CA PHE A 77 4.74 -5.59 20.27
C PHE A 77 6.05 -5.14 19.65
N TYR A 78 5.96 -4.18 18.73
CA TYR A 78 7.12 -3.50 18.19
C TYR A 78 7.41 -2.27 19.08
N ARG A 79 8.46 -2.39 19.89
CA ARG A 79 8.78 -1.45 20.97
C ARG A 79 9.63 -0.25 20.53
N HIS A 80 9.94 -0.14 19.25
CA HIS A 80 10.62 1.05 18.74
C HIS A 80 9.63 2.21 18.70
N LYS A 81 9.92 3.26 19.46
CA LYS A 81 9.03 4.43 19.55
C LYS A 81 8.99 5.19 18.24
N LEU A 82 7.78 5.47 17.76
CA LEU A 82 7.56 6.23 16.53
C LEU A 82 7.27 7.70 16.88
N ASP A 83 8.30 8.54 16.76
CA ASP A 83 8.23 9.97 17.15
C ASP A 83 7.36 10.84 16.23
N LYS A 84 7.03 10.34 15.03
CA LYS A 84 6.25 11.05 14.02
C LYS A 84 5.45 10.07 13.16
N SER A 85 4.44 10.59 12.47
CA SER A 85 3.73 9.82 11.45
C SER A 85 4.72 9.34 10.39
N THR A 86 4.67 8.05 10.06
CA THR A 86 5.66 7.42 9.18
C THR A 86 5.06 6.28 8.38
N PHE A 87 5.68 5.97 7.25
CA PHE A 87 5.45 4.69 6.59
C PHE A 87 6.14 3.58 7.37
N LEU A 88 5.46 2.45 7.45
CA LEU A 88 5.97 1.21 7.98
C LEU A 88 5.76 0.11 6.93
N TYR A 89 6.87 -0.33 6.36
CA TYR A 89 6.96 -1.51 5.53
C TYR A 89 7.44 -2.66 6.42
N ALA A 90 6.52 -3.58 6.75
CA ALA A 90 6.80 -4.75 7.57
C ALA A 90 6.84 -5.98 6.67
N ARG A 91 7.90 -6.78 6.77
CA ARG A 91 8.09 -8.00 5.99
C ARG A 91 8.48 -9.15 6.92
N HIS A 92 7.91 -10.32 6.69
CA HIS A 92 8.29 -11.56 7.33
C HIS A 92 8.65 -12.59 6.26
N GLN A 93 9.68 -13.39 6.52
CA GLN A 93 10.12 -14.46 5.64
C GLN A 93 10.14 -15.75 6.44
N ASN A 94 9.51 -16.79 5.90
CA ASN A 94 9.46 -18.13 6.47
C ASN A 94 9.56 -19.18 5.35
N ASP A 95 9.42 -20.46 5.69
CA ASP A 95 9.51 -21.57 4.74
C ASP A 95 8.42 -21.55 3.66
N SER A 96 7.27 -20.92 3.94
CA SER A 96 6.16 -20.80 2.98
C SER A 96 6.27 -19.61 2.03
N GLY A 97 7.16 -18.65 2.31
CA GLY A 97 7.43 -17.53 1.44
C GLY A 97 7.74 -16.22 2.15
N THR A 98 7.60 -15.14 1.39
CA THR A 98 7.75 -13.77 1.90
C THR A 98 6.38 -13.10 1.96
N HIS A 99 6.02 -12.61 3.14
CA HIS A 99 4.80 -11.87 3.39
C HIS A 99 5.15 -10.44 3.79
N SER A 100 4.51 -9.45 3.16
CA SER A 100 4.79 -8.05 3.48
C SER A 100 3.53 -7.20 3.44
N VAL A 101 3.52 -6.16 4.27
CA VAL A 101 2.45 -5.18 4.34
C VAL A 101 3.04 -3.79 4.45
N LEU A 102 2.34 -2.82 3.86
CA LEU A 102 2.68 -1.41 3.94
C LEU A 102 1.57 -0.67 4.68
N TYR A 103 1.96 0.07 5.70
CA TYR A 103 1.07 0.93 6.47
C TYR A 103 1.61 2.35 6.51
N TYR A 104 0.72 3.32 6.58
CA TYR A 104 1.03 4.65 7.09
C TYR A 104 0.55 4.72 8.53
N ILE A 105 1.48 4.91 9.46
CA ILE A 105 1.19 5.06 10.87
C ILE A 105 0.94 6.53 11.12
N TYR A 106 -0.32 6.91 11.36
CA TYR A 106 -0.69 8.27 11.69
C TYR A 106 -0.58 8.48 13.20
N ARG A 107 0.30 9.40 13.62
CA ARG A 107 0.46 9.78 15.02
C ARG A 107 -0.45 10.95 15.36
N HIS A 108 -1.22 10.81 16.43
CA HIS A 108 -2.05 11.88 17.01
C HIS A 108 -2.18 11.65 18.51
N ASP A 109 -2.08 12.71 19.32
CA ASP A 109 -2.36 12.69 20.77
C ASP A 109 -1.74 11.52 21.58
N GLY A 110 -0.52 11.10 21.22
CA GLY A 110 0.19 9.99 21.86
C GLY A 110 -0.33 8.58 21.52
N LYS A 111 -1.19 8.49 20.49
CA LYS A 111 -1.68 7.27 19.87
C LYS A 111 -1.13 7.13 18.46
N LEU A 112 -1.13 5.90 17.98
CA LEU A 112 -0.72 5.54 16.63
C LEU A 112 -1.88 4.82 15.95
N SER A 113 -2.37 5.36 14.84
CA SER A 113 -3.42 4.76 14.02
C SER A 113 -2.84 4.24 12.71
N PRO A 114 -2.64 2.91 12.58
CA PRO A 114 -2.15 2.31 11.35
C PRO A 114 -3.22 2.34 10.25
N VAL A 115 -2.86 2.87 9.09
CA VAL A 115 -3.70 2.84 7.89
C VAL A 115 -3.02 1.96 6.84
N LYS A 116 -3.66 0.85 6.48
CA LYS A 116 -3.13 -0.07 5.47
C LYS A 116 -3.11 0.60 4.10
N ILE A 117 -1.97 0.57 3.42
CA ILE A 117 -1.82 1.09 2.06
C ILE A 117 -1.67 -0.07 1.09
N SER A 118 -2.48 -0.05 0.04
CA SER A 118 -2.28 -0.96 -1.09
C SER A 118 -1.09 -0.51 -1.92
N TRP A 119 -0.18 -1.44 -2.23
CA TRP A 119 0.95 -1.20 -3.14
C TRP A 119 0.48 -0.65 -4.51
N LEU A 120 -0.75 -0.97 -4.91
CA LEU A 120 -1.36 -0.48 -6.14
C LEU A 120 -1.40 1.04 -6.18
N VAL A 121 -1.63 1.72 -5.04
CA VAL A 121 -1.66 3.19 -4.95
C VAL A 121 -0.31 3.79 -5.36
N LEU A 122 0.80 3.15 -4.96
CA LEU A 122 2.16 3.61 -5.30
C LEU A 122 2.42 3.57 -6.81
N VAL A 123 1.74 2.67 -7.54
CA VAL A 123 1.87 2.55 -9.00
C VAL A 123 0.84 3.43 -9.73
N ILE A 124 -0.40 3.49 -9.22
CA ILE A 124 -1.50 4.18 -9.88
C ILE A 124 -1.26 5.69 -9.95
N ILE A 125 -0.68 6.29 -8.90
CA ILE A 125 -0.45 7.73 -8.85
C ILE A 125 0.54 8.17 -9.95
N PRO A 126 1.75 7.58 -10.08
CA PRO A 126 2.65 7.89 -11.19
C PRO A 126 2.04 7.65 -12.57
N VAL A 127 1.36 6.51 -12.76
CA VAL A 127 0.73 6.18 -14.05
C VAL A 127 -0.36 7.20 -14.41
N ALA A 128 -1.21 7.57 -13.46
CA ALA A 128 -2.25 8.56 -13.66
C ALA A 128 -1.66 9.94 -14.03
N LEU A 129 -0.56 10.35 -13.37
CA LEU A 129 0.12 11.61 -13.71
C LEU A 129 0.68 11.60 -15.14
N VAL A 130 1.29 10.50 -15.57
CA VAL A 130 1.79 10.34 -16.95
C VAL A 130 0.64 10.38 -17.96
N LEU A 131 -0.47 9.67 -17.68
CA LEU A 131 -1.65 9.69 -18.54
C LEU A 131 -2.26 11.09 -18.62
N LEU A 132 -2.36 11.79 -17.51
CA LEU A 132 -2.89 13.16 -17.45
C LEU A 132 -2.00 14.09 -18.29
N ALA A 133 -0.69 14.04 -18.13
CA ALA A 133 0.25 14.82 -18.95
C ALA A 133 0.13 14.49 -20.45
N TYR A 134 -0.05 13.21 -20.79
CA TYR A 134 -0.22 12.77 -22.17
C TYR A 134 -1.53 13.29 -22.81
N LEU A 135 -2.63 13.25 -22.07
CA LEU A 135 -3.92 13.78 -22.52
C LEU A 135 -3.81 15.30 -22.78
N PHE A 136 -3.20 16.06 -21.86
CA PHE A 136 -2.97 17.50 -22.05
C PHE A 136 -2.19 17.80 -23.34
N LYS A 137 -1.14 17.04 -23.66
CA LYS A 137 -0.39 17.21 -24.90
C LYS A 137 -1.27 17.06 -26.15
N ARG A 138 -2.14 16.06 -26.18
CA ARG A 138 -3.07 15.83 -27.30
C ARG A 138 -4.11 16.96 -27.41
N PHE A 139 -4.65 17.43 -26.29
CA PHE A 139 -5.60 18.54 -26.28
C PHE A 139 -5.00 19.84 -26.82
N ILE A 140 -3.75 20.17 -26.47
CA ILE A 140 -3.07 21.36 -27.00
C ILE A 140 -2.95 21.30 -28.52
N ILE A 141 -2.57 20.14 -29.07
CA ILE A 141 -2.44 19.97 -30.53
C ILE A 141 -3.79 20.15 -31.22
N ILE A 142 -4.84 19.50 -30.71
CA ILE A 142 -6.21 19.61 -31.28
C ILE A 142 -6.70 21.07 -31.21
N ALA A 143 -6.50 21.75 -30.08
CA ALA A 143 -6.88 23.14 -29.90
C ALA A 143 -6.16 24.06 -30.89
N LEU A 144 -4.85 23.85 -31.12
CA LEU A 144 -4.09 24.61 -32.10
C LEU A 144 -4.63 24.41 -33.53
N ILE A 145 -4.94 23.17 -33.91
CA ILE A 145 -5.50 22.88 -35.25
C ILE A 145 -6.84 23.58 -35.43
N ILE A 146 -7.76 23.45 -34.47
CA ILE A 146 -9.07 24.11 -34.50
C ILE A 146 -8.90 25.63 -34.55
N PHE A 147 -7.98 26.18 -33.75
CA PHE A 147 -7.70 27.61 -33.74
C PHE A 147 -7.17 28.12 -35.09
N CYS A 148 -6.25 27.39 -35.72
CA CYS A 148 -5.76 27.73 -37.06
C CYS A 148 -6.88 27.68 -38.13
N ILE A 149 -7.73 26.64 -38.10
CA ILE A 149 -8.90 26.54 -39.01
C ILE A 149 -9.85 27.72 -38.78
N PHE A 150 -10.11 28.06 -37.53
CA PHE A 150 -10.97 29.18 -37.15
C PHE A 150 -10.42 30.52 -37.63
N LEU A 151 -9.13 30.80 -37.43
CA LEU A 151 -8.48 32.01 -37.95
C LEU A 151 -8.51 32.06 -39.48
N TYR A 152 -8.22 30.95 -40.15
CA TYR A 152 -8.28 30.85 -41.60
C TYR A 152 -9.68 31.17 -42.13
N PHE A 153 -10.73 30.58 -41.52
CA PHE A 153 -12.11 30.86 -41.88
C PHE A 153 -12.45 32.35 -41.69
N ASN A 154 -12.10 32.95 -40.56
CA ASN A 154 -12.37 34.38 -40.33
C ASN A 154 -11.64 35.28 -41.35
N TYR A 155 -10.37 34.99 -41.63
CA TYR A 155 -9.60 35.73 -42.62
C TYR A 155 -10.23 35.66 -44.02
N HIS A 156 -10.64 34.48 -44.47
CA HIS A 156 -11.29 34.30 -45.78
C HIS A 156 -12.68 34.94 -45.87
N ASN A 157 -13.36 35.13 -44.74
CA ASN A 157 -14.64 35.84 -44.68
C ASN A 157 -14.50 37.35 -44.43
N GLY A 158 -13.31 37.92 -44.71
CA GLY A 158 -13.08 39.37 -44.70
C GLY A 158 -12.69 39.95 -43.35
N LEU A 159 -12.49 39.11 -42.31
CA LEU A 159 -12.03 39.56 -41.00
C LEU A 159 -10.52 39.32 -40.86
N SER A 160 -9.74 40.37 -41.15
CA SER A 160 -8.28 40.34 -40.98
C SER A 160 -7.89 40.06 -39.52
N ILE A 161 -6.66 39.54 -39.30
CA ILE A 161 -6.16 39.21 -37.96
C ILE A 161 -6.24 40.41 -36.99
N PRO A 162 -5.82 41.63 -37.36
CA PRO A 162 -5.94 42.79 -36.46
C PRO A 162 -7.40 43.12 -36.11
N THR A 163 -8.29 43.10 -37.11
CA THR A 163 -9.73 43.40 -36.91
C THR A 163 -10.44 42.32 -36.09
N PHE A 164 -9.98 41.07 -36.16
CA PHE A 164 -10.48 39.97 -35.33
C PHE A 164 -10.18 40.22 -33.84
N PHE A 165 -8.95 40.59 -33.48
CA PHE A 165 -8.64 40.91 -32.07
C PHE A 165 -9.35 42.20 -31.62
N GLN A 166 -9.47 43.19 -32.51
CA GLN A 166 -10.21 44.41 -32.23
C GLN A 166 -11.69 44.11 -31.92
N SER A 167 -12.34 43.22 -32.69
CA SER A 167 -13.75 42.86 -32.45
C SER A 167 -13.96 42.13 -31.13
N ILE A 168 -12.99 41.30 -30.69
CA ILE A 168 -13.01 40.69 -29.35
C ILE A 168 -12.95 41.76 -28.26
N ILE A 169 -12.04 42.72 -28.39
CA ILE A 169 -11.87 43.81 -27.42
C ILE A 169 -13.13 44.70 -27.36
N ASP A 170 -13.67 45.07 -28.52
CA ASP A 170 -14.88 45.89 -28.61
C ASP A 170 -16.11 45.15 -28.06
N GLY A 171 -16.23 43.84 -28.35
CA GLY A 171 -17.26 42.97 -27.78
C GLY A 171 -17.17 42.85 -26.26
N LEU A 172 -15.95 42.66 -25.71
CA LEU A 172 -15.73 42.65 -24.26
C LEU A 172 -16.12 43.99 -23.62
N ARG A 173 -15.73 45.12 -24.22
CA ARG A 173 -16.11 46.46 -23.74
C ARG A 173 -17.61 46.66 -23.69
N GLY A 174 -18.35 46.17 -24.69
CA GLY A 174 -19.80 46.23 -24.74
C GLY A 174 -20.53 45.38 -23.68
N VAL A 175 -19.86 44.40 -23.07
CA VAL A 175 -20.43 43.57 -21.98
C VAL A 175 -20.23 44.22 -20.61
N PHE A 176 -19.23 45.09 -20.46
CA PHE A 176 -18.91 45.77 -19.20
C PHE A 176 -19.38 47.25 -19.15
N THR A 177 -20.21 47.67 -20.11
CA THR A 177 -20.86 48.98 -20.16
C THR A 177 -22.36 48.79 -19.94
#